data_AF-A0A0S9PRS2-F1
#
_entry.id   AF-A0A0S9PRS2-F1
#
_cell.length_a   1.000
_cell.length_b   1.000
_cell.length_c   1.000
_cell.angle_alpha   90.00
_cell.angle_beta   90.00
_cell.angle_gamma   90.00
#
_symmetry.space_group_name_H-M   'P 1'
#
loop_
_entity.id
_entity.type
_entity.pdbx_description
1 polymer ?
#
loop_
_entity_poly.entity_id
_entity_poly.type
_entity_poly.pdbx_seq_one_letter_code
_entity_poly.pdbx_strand_id
1 'polypeptide(L)'
;MSIGILGSGGLGSNLARALARNGIAATVANSRGPASLAALVAELGPSITAGTVAEAASADIVFVALRWTDTETVLSRLPAWNNRIVVDGTNPVEFLDPNSPAANDPANPLAAYGIKAVDLGGRASSSLIRALVPGARVVKAFNHLDVNALPQPRLSGGQRVLFYSGDDAAAKAEIRALIEAMRFFPVDLGALDTGGPLAELPFGPLAAINFVKV
;
A
#
# COMPACT_ATOMS: atom_id res chain seq x y z
N MET A 1 6.38 15.72 -10.06
CA MET A 1 6.03 15.00 -8.83
C MET A 1 6.73 13.68 -8.85
N SER A 2 7.47 13.36 -7.80
CA SER A 2 8.23 12.13 -7.63
C SER A 2 7.45 11.12 -6.80
N ILE A 3 7.60 9.83 -7.12
CA ILE A 3 6.95 8.73 -6.40
C ILE A 3 8.02 7.80 -5.84
N GLY A 4 7.90 7.48 -4.55
CA GLY A 4 8.71 6.48 -3.88
C GLY A 4 7.87 5.29 -3.43
N ILE A 5 8.43 4.08 -3.47
CA ILE A 5 7.79 2.86 -2.99
C ILE A 5 8.69 2.22 -1.94
N LEU A 6 8.20 2.16 -0.70
CA LEU A 6 8.86 1.49 0.42
C LEU A 6 8.36 0.06 0.50
N GLY A 7 9.15 -0.88 -0.03
CA GLY A 7 8.83 -2.30 -0.08
C GLY A 7 8.80 -2.84 -1.51
N SER A 8 9.20 -4.10 -1.64
CA SER A 8 9.28 -4.82 -2.93
C SER A 8 8.66 -6.22 -2.87
N GLY A 9 7.80 -6.45 -1.89
CA GLY A 9 6.96 -7.65 -1.81
C GLY A 9 5.82 -7.61 -2.85
N GLY A 10 4.79 -8.42 -2.62
CA GLY A 10 3.64 -8.51 -3.53
C GLY A 10 3.02 -7.16 -3.89
N LEU A 11 2.73 -6.32 -2.90
CA LEU A 11 2.16 -4.99 -3.14
C LEU A 11 3.15 -4.07 -3.86
N GLY A 12 4.35 -3.86 -3.31
CA GLY A 12 5.31 -2.89 -3.85
C GLY A 12 5.75 -3.21 -5.28
N SER A 13 6.01 -4.48 -5.60
CA SER A 13 6.38 -4.89 -6.96
C SER A 13 5.22 -4.78 -7.96
N ASN A 14 3.99 -5.12 -7.57
CA ASN A 14 2.83 -4.98 -8.45
C ASN A 14 2.38 -3.53 -8.62
N LEU A 15 2.59 -2.68 -7.63
CA LEU A 15 2.44 -1.23 -7.75
C LEU A 15 3.46 -0.66 -8.73
N ALA A 16 4.74 -1.03 -8.58
CA ALA A 16 5.80 -0.62 -9.53
C ALA A 16 5.46 -1.05 -10.96
N ARG A 17 4.97 -2.28 -11.17
CA ARG A 17 4.44 -2.74 -12.46
C ARG A 17 3.27 -1.89 -12.96
N ALA A 18 2.32 -1.53 -12.10
CA ALA A 18 1.17 -0.73 -12.48
C ALA A 18 1.57 0.68 -12.92
N LEU A 19 2.52 1.30 -12.24
CA LEU A 19 3.09 2.60 -12.62
C LEU A 19 3.86 2.50 -13.94
N ALA A 20 4.73 1.49 -14.08
CA ALA A 20 5.53 1.27 -15.28
C ALA A 20 4.69 1.09 -16.55
N ARG A 21 3.62 0.28 -16.49
CA ARG A 21 2.69 0.08 -17.62
C ARG A 21 2.00 1.36 -18.08
N ASN A 22 1.93 2.38 -17.22
CA ASN A 22 1.34 3.68 -17.54
C ASN A 22 2.40 4.77 -17.73
N GLY A 23 3.70 4.41 -17.80
CA GLY A 23 4.81 5.35 -18.00
C GLY A 23 5.04 6.31 -16.83
N ILE A 24 4.53 5.97 -15.63
CA ILE A 24 4.64 6.83 -14.45
C ILE A 24 5.93 6.49 -13.71
N ALA A 25 6.80 7.48 -13.56
CA ALA A 25 8.11 7.27 -12.97
C ALA A 25 8.06 7.08 -11.44
N ALA A 26 8.82 6.11 -10.92
CA ALA A 26 8.93 5.88 -9.47
C ALA A 26 10.27 5.23 -9.06
N THR A 27 10.69 5.50 -7.83
CA THR A 27 11.85 4.87 -7.18
C THR A 27 11.36 3.80 -6.20
N VAL A 28 11.71 2.53 -6.45
CA VAL A 28 11.43 1.43 -5.53
C VAL A 28 12.61 1.16 -4.60
N ALA A 29 12.33 0.92 -3.32
CA ALA A 29 13.33 0.62 -2.31
C ALA A 29 12.92 -0.56 -1.41
N ASN A 30 13.89 -1.22 -0.82
CA ASN A 30 13.69 -2.26 0.20
C ASN A 30 14.86 -2.29 1.19
N SER A 31 14.77 -3.13 2.23
CA SER A 31 15.79 -3.27 3.26
C SER A 31 17.10 -3.94 2.80
N ARG A 32 17.10 -4.58 1.62
CA ARG A 32 18.26 -5.29 1.04
C ARG A 32 19.06 -4.41 0.08
N GLY A 33 18.66 -3.15 -0.09
CA GLY A 33 19.35 -2.16 -0.92
C GLY A 33 19.06 -2.27 -2.42
N PRO A 34 19.47 -1.26 -3.22
CA PRO A 34 19.12 -1.12 -4.63
C PRO A 34 19.53 -2.31 -5.50
N ALA A 35 20.70 -2.90 -5.23
CA ALA A 35 21.22 -4.03 -6.00
C ALA A 35 20.28 -5.25 -5.97
N SER A 36 19.54 -5.45 -4.88
CA SER A 36 18.57 -6.54 -4.75
C SER A 36 17.35 -6.39 -5.68
N LEU A 37 17.16 -5.20 -6.28
CA LEU A 37 16.04 -4.84 -7.13
C LEU A 37 16.41 -4.81 -8.62
N ALA A 38 17.64 -5.18 -8.98
CA ALA A 38 18.13 -5.11 -10.36
C ALA A 38 17.25 -5.88 -11.36
N ALA A 39 16.81 -7.09 -10.99
CA ALA A 39 15.94 -7.90 -11.85
C ALA A 39 14.56 -7.25 -12.06
N LEU A 40 13.99 -6.67 -11.00
CA LEU A 40 12.72 -5.96 -11.09
C LEU A 40 12.84 -4.72 -11.98
N VAL A 41 13.87 -3.89 -11.78
CA VAL A 41 14.07 -2.69 -12.62
C VAL A 41 14.31 -3.06 -14.09
N ALA A 42 15.08 -4.13 -14.35
CA ALA A 42 15.28 -4.62 -15.71
C ALA A 42 13.96 -5.08 -16.37
N GLU A 43 13.06 -5.71 -15.61
CA GLU A 43 11.71 -6.09 -16.08
C GLU A 43 10.86 -4.86 -16.42
N LEU A 44 10.90 -3.82 -15.58
CA LEU A 44 9.96 -2.68 -15.66
C LEU A 44 10.42 -1.54 -16.57
N GLY A 45 11.69 -1.56 -16.98
CA GLY A 45 12.25 -0.56 -17.88
C GLY A 45 12.47 0.81 -17.21
N PRO A 46 12.74 1.87 -18.00
CA PRO A 46 13.36 3.10 -17.51
C PRO A 46 12.45 3.97 -16.62
N SER A 47 11.15 3.69 -16.58
CA SER A 47 10.23 4.42 -15.72
C SER A 47 10.41 4.07 -14.23
N ILE A 48 10.94 2.88 -13.91
CA ILE A 48 11.14 2.46 -12.53
C ILE A 48 12.62 2.34 -12.23
N THR A 49 13.07 2.99 -11.16
CA THR A 49 14.46 2.93 -10.70
C THR A 49 14.54 2.29 -9.32
N ALA A 50 15.69 1.71 -8.98
CA ALA A 50 15.96 1.21 -7.63
C ALA A 50 16.73 2.27 -6.85
N GLY A 51 16.30 2.54 -5.62
CA GLY A 51 16.95 3.47 -4.71
C GLY A 51 17.02 2.92 -3.29
N THR A 52 17.69 3.69 -2.43
CA THR A 52 17.70 3.46 -0.98
C THR A 52 16.35 3.82 -0.38
N VAL A 53 16.08 3.31 0.82
CA VAL A 53 14.85 3.62 1.57
C VAL A 53 14.73 5.14 1.81
N ALA A 54 15.85 5.82 2.09
CA ALA A 54 15.86 7.28 2.30
C ALA A 54 15.53 8.07 1.03
N GLU A 55 16.05 7.65 -0.13
CA GLU A 55 15.74 8.28 -1.42
C GLU A 55 14.27 8.13 -1.77
N ALA A 56 13.72 6.90 -1.67
CA ALA A 56 12.30 6.67 -1.93
C ALA A 56 11.40 7.42 -0.93
N ALA A 57 11.77 7.48 0.36
CA ALA A 57 11.01 8.22 1.38
C ALA A 57 11.06 9.75 1.22
N SER A 58 11.97 10.26 0.39
CA SER A 58 12.10 11.70 0.15
C SER A 58 11.20 12.21 -0.98
N ALA A 59 10.52 11.31 -1.70
CA ALA A 59 9.63 11.63 -2.81
C ALA A 59 8.37 12.41 -2.38
N ASP A 60 7.70 13.07 -3.32
CA ASP A 60 6.50 13.88 -3.05
C ASP A 60 5.32 12.99 -2.59
N ILE A 61 5.19 11.81 -3.21
CA ILE A 61 4.26 10.74 -2.82
C ILE A 61 5.06 9.50 -2.45
N VAL A 62 4.83 8.96 -1.26
CA VAL A 62 5.53 7.77 -0.77
C VAL A 62 4.51 6.67 -0.45
N PHE A 63 4.60 5.55 -1.16
CA PHE A 63 3.82 4.36 -0.88
C PHE A 63 4.49 3.52 0.21
N VAL A 64 3.77 3.29 1.31
CA VAL A 64 4.16 2.33 2.35
C VAL A 64 3.61 0.97 1.96
N ALA A 65 4.45 0.18 1.29
CA ALA A 65 4.15 -1.20 0.85
C ALA A 65 4.96 -2.22 1.67
N LEU A 66 5.00 -1.99 2.99
CA LEU A 66 5.72 -2.79 3.98
C LEU A 66 4.80 -3.86 4.58
N ARG A 67 5.39 -4.87 5.23
CA ARG A 67 4.62 -5.69 6.18
C ARG A 67 4.30 -4.83 7.39
N TRP A 68 3.13 -5.03 7.99
CA TRP A 68 2.70 -4.28 9.17
C TRP A 68 3.74 -4.27 10.28
N THR A 69 4.31 -5.44 10.58
CA THR A 69 5.34 -5.63 11.62
C THR A 69 6.62 -4.83 11.38
N ASP A 70 6.90 -4.43 10.15
CA ASP A 70 8.10 -3.68 9.79
C ASP A 70 7.86 -2.16 9.82
N THR A 71 6.60 -1.71 9.87
CA THR A 71 6.23 -0.29 9.69
C THR A 71 6.87 0.62 10.74
N GLU A 72 6.75 0.31 12.02
CA GLU A 72 7.33 1.11 13.10
C GLU A 72 8.86 1.19 12.98
N THR A 73 9.52 0.06 12.80
CA THR A 73 10.99 0.01 12.70
C THR A 73 11.52 0.81 11.51
N VAL A 74 10.83 0.76 10.37
CA VAL A 74 11.25 1.47 9.16
C VAL A 74 10.89 2.95 9.24
N LEU A 75 9.62 3.28 9.48
CA LEU A 75 9.11 4.64 9.36
C LEU A 75 9.66 5.59 10.45
N SER A 76 9.89 5.09 11.67
CA SER A 76 10.45 5.89 12.78
C SER A 76 11.90 6.35 12.55
N ARG A 77 12.61 5.73 11.60
CA ARG A 77 14.01 6.03 11.26
C ARG A 77 14.16 6.93 10.04
N LEU A 78 13.05 7.28 9.39
CA LEU A 78 13.07 8.12 8.20
C LEU A 78 13.10 9.60 8.57
N PRO A 79 13.66 10.45 7.68
CA PRO A 79 13.66 11.89 7.89
C PRO A 79 12.25 12.46 7.97
N ALA A 80 12.14 13.70 8.45
CA ALA A 80 10.87 14.42 8.56
C ALA A 80 10.09 14.40 7.23
N TRP A 81 8.77 14.22 7.33
CA TRP A 81 7.89 14.00 6.18
C TRP A 81 7.47 15.27 5.44
N ASN A 82 7.69 16.45 6.02
CA ASN A 82 7.62 17.75 5.34
C ASN A 82 6.40 17.94 4.40
N ASN A 83 5.19 17.62 4.86
CA ASN A 83 3.93 17.70 4.10
C ASN A 83 3.82 16.79 2.85
N ARG A 84 4.73 15.81 2.69
CA ARG A 84 4.60 14.77 1.65
C ARG A 84 3.32 13.97 1.82
N ILE A 85 2.85 13.38 0.72
CA ILE A 85 1.75 12.43 0.77
C ILE A 85 2.32 11.06 1.12
N VAL A 86 1.77 10.44 2.16
CA VAL A 86 2.06 9.05 2.50
C VAL A 86 0.85 8.21 2.17
N VAL A 87 1.02 7.26 1.24
CA VAL A 87 -0.02 6.31 0.89
C VAL A 87 0.16 5.05 1.74
N ASP A 88 -0.73 4.85 2.70
CA ASP A 88 -0.77 3.66 3.53
C ASP A 88 -1.43 2.50 2.76
N GLY A 89 -0.58 1.60 2.27
CA GLY A 89 -1.00 0.34 1.63
C GLY A 89 -0.97 -0.87 2.56
N THR A 90 -0.82 -0.65 3.87
CA THR A 90 -0.64 -1.72 4.85
C THR A 90 -1.97 -2.19 5.44
N ASN A 91 -1.95 -3.40 6.03
CA ASN A 91 -3.05 -3.97 6.78
C ASN A 91 -2.50 -4.58 8.08
N PRO A 92 -3.20 -4.47 9.22
CA PRO A 92 -2.75 -4.93 10.53
C PRO A 92 -2.77 -6.46 10.68
N VAL A 93 -1.90 -7.12 9.91
CA VAL A 93 -1.76 -8.57 9.91
C VAL A 93 -0.30 -9.00 9.99
N GLU A 94 -0.06 -10.11 10.67
CA GLU A 94 1.20 -10.84 10.67
C GLU A 94 1.10 -11.99 9.68
N PHE A 95 2.16 -12.20 8.88
CA PHE A 95 2.28 -13.39 8.04
C PHE A 95 2.88 -14.53 8.86
N LEU A 96 2.21 -15.67 8.84
CA LEU A 96 2.61 -16.86 9.57
C LEU A 96 3.65 -17.64 8.76
N ASP A 97 4.64 -18.20 9.44
CA ASP A 97 5.48 -19.24 8.85
C ASP A 97 4.59 -20.48 8.62
N PRO A 98 4.47 -20.99 7.36
CA PRO A 98 3.63 -22.15 7.06
C PRO A 98 3.97 -23.41 7.87
N ASN A 99 5.19 -23.51 8.39
CA ASN A 99 5.65 -24.65 9.20
C ASN A 99 5.54 -24.39 10.71
N SER A 100 5.09 -23.20 11.13
CA SER A 100 4.93 -22.88 12.55
C SER A 100 3.66 -23.50 13.15
N PRO A 101 3.61 -23.74 14.46
CA PRO A 101 2.38 -24.15 15.14
C PRO A 101 1.22 -23.18 14.91
N ALA A 102 1.50 -21.89 14.78
CA ALA A 102 0.50 -20.84 14.55
C ALA A 102 -0.22 -20.99 13.20
N ALA A 103 0.42 -21.59 12.18
CA ALA A 103 -0.22 -21.84 10.88
C ALA A 103 -1.35 -22.88 10.94
N ASN A 104 -1.38 -23.70 12.01
CA ASN A 104 -2.40 -24.71 12.23
C ASN A 104 -3.25 -24.42 13.49
N ASP A 105 -3.18 -23.20 14.03
CA ASP A 105 -3.94 -22.81 15.22
C ASP A 105 -5.45 -22.74 14.90
N PRO A 106 -6.28 -23.64 15.45
CA PRO A 106 -7.72 -23.64 15.18
C PRO A 106 -8.45 -22.43 15.78
N ALA A 107 -7.82 -21.71 16.72
CA ALA A 107 -8.37 -20.48 17.28
C ALA A 107 -8.16 -19.26 16.37
N ASN A 108 -7.27 -19.35 15.37
CA ASN A 108 -7.06 -18.30 14.39
C ASN A 108 -7.93 -18.54 13.15
N PRO A 109 -9.03 -17.80 12.94
CA PRO A 109 -9.90 -17.96 11.78
C PRO A 109 -9.22 -17.62 10.45
N LEU A 110 -8.03 -17.00 10.50
CA LEU A 110 -7.27 -16.58 9.33
C LEU A 110 -6.06 -17.49 9.04
N ALA A 111 -5.86 -18.56 9.82
CA ALA A 111 -4.74 -19.49 9.64
C ALA A 111 -4.68 -20.10 8.23
N ALA A 112 -5.85 -20.41 7.65
CA ALA A 112 -5.97 -20.91 6.26
C ALA A 112 -5.48 -19.91 5.20
N TYR A 113 -5.43 -18.62 5.53
CA TYR A 113 -4.88 -17.56 4.67
C TYR A 113 -3.41 -17.24 5.01
N GLY A 114 -2.79 -17.98 5.94
CA GLY A 114 -1.41 -17.79 6.36
C GLY A 114 -1.16 -16.49 7.10
N ILE A 115 -2.20 -15.90 7.71
CA ILE A 115 -2.10 -14.63 8.43
C ILE A 115 -2.76 -14.69 9.81
N LYS A 116 -2.38 -13.75 10.67
CA LYS A 116 -3.01 -13.48 11.96
C LYS A 116 -3.30 -11.99 12.07
N ALA A 117 -4.49 -11.62 12.54
CA ALA A 117 -4.81 -10.23 12.79
C ALA A 117 -4.03 -9.69 14.00
N VAL A 118 -3.58 -8.44 13.91
CA VAL A 118 -2.97 -7.70 15.01
C VAL A 118 -4.06 -6.95 15.77
N ASP A 119 -4.11 -7.10 17.08
CA ASP A 119 -5.02 -6.33 17.93
C ASP A 119 -4.54 -4.88 18.05
N LEU A 120 -5.38 -3.95 17.60
CA LEU A 120 -5.08 -2.52 17.61
C LEU A 120 -5.70 -1.78 18.80
N GLY A 121 -6.33 -2.50 19.73
CA GLY A 121 -7.00 -1.91 20.90
C GLY A 121 -8.13 -0.95 20.51
N GLY A 122 -8.85 -1.26 19.44
CA GLY A 122 -9.95 -0.44 18.91
C GLY A 122 -9.53 0.79 18.09
N ARG A 123 -8.24 0.97 17.81
CA ARG A 123 -7.73 2.06 16.96
C ARG A 123 -7.76 1.66 15.47
N ALA A 124 -8.00 2.62 14.58
CA ALA A 124 -7.85 2.38 13.15
C ALA A 124 -6.36 2.25 12.76
N SER A 125 -6.03 1.32 11.85
CA SER A 125 -4.65 1.01 11.48
C SER A 125 -3.90 2.23 10.92
N SER A 126 -4.54 2.99 10.04
CA SER A 126 -3.91 4.16 9.43
C SER A 126 -3.71 5.31 10.40
N SER A 127 -4.42 5.36 11.55
CA SER A 127 -4.11 6.30 12.62
C SER A 127 -2.76 5.97 13.28
N LEU A 128 -2.40 4.69 13.39
CA LEU A 128 -1.08 4.25 13.87
C LEU A 128 0.01 4.61 12.87
N ILE A 129 -0.24 4.38 11.57
CA ILE A 129 0.70 4.80 10.52
C ILE A 129 0.90 6.31 10.55
N ARG A 130 -0.17 7.11 10.66
CA ARG A 130 -0.09 8.58 10.78
C ARG A 130 0.78 9.02 11.94
N ALA A 131 0.75 8.32 13.08
CA ALA A 131 1.61 8.64 14.23
C ALA A 131 3.10 8.36 13.96
N LEU A 132 3.43 7.41 13.06
CA LEU A 132 4.80 7.09 12.65
C LEU A 132 5.35 8.05 11.59
N VAL A 133 4.48 8.84 10.93
CA VAL A 133 4.87 9.76 9.86
C VAL A 133 4.48 11.22 10.16
N PRO A 134 4.96 11.81 11.27
CA PRO A 134 4.55 13.15 11.68
C PRO A 134 4.84 14.19 10.58
N GLY A 135 3.84 15.02 10.29
CA GLY A 135 3.90 16.03 9.23
C GLY A 135 3.58 15.50 7.83
N ALA A 136 3.23 14.22 7.65
CA ALA A 136 2.72 13.71 6.38
C ALA A 136 1.21 13.94 6.21
N ARG A 137 0.77 14.03 4.97
CA ARG A 137 -0.65 13.95 4.58
C ARG A 137 -0.98 12.50 4.23
N VAL A 138 -1.59 11.77 5.15
CA VAL A 138 -1.82 10.32 5.01
C VAL A 138 -3.09 10.01 4.23
N VAL A 139 -2.98 9.10 3.25
CA VAL A 139 -4.11 8.54 2.49
C VAL A 139 -4.01 7.01 2.56
N LYS A 140 -5.06 6.32 3.00
CA LYS A 140 -5.15 4.86 2.89
C LYS A 140 -5.64 4.49 1.50
N ALA A 141 -4.90 3.65 0.77
CA ALA A 141 -5.28 3.16 -0.56
C ALA A 141 -4.48 1.90 -0.92
N PHE A 142 -4.91 1.16 -1.96
CA PHE A 142 -4.24 -0.05 -2.48
C PHE A 142 -4.14 -1.25 -1.52
N ASN A 143 -4.63 -1.13 -0.29
CA ASN A 143 -4.54 -2.17 0.74
C ASN A 143 -5.63 -3.26 0.62
N HIS A 144 -6.76 -2.97 -0.03
CA HIS A 144 -7.97 -3.80 0.03
C HIS A 144 -8.08 -4.86 -1.07
N LEU A 145 -7.34 -4.72 -2.17
CA LEU A 145 -7.33 -5.70 -3.25
C LEU A 145 -6.29 -6.78 -2.99
N ASP A 146 -6.54 -7.99 -3.46
CA ASP A 146 -5.46 -8.96 -3.64
C ASP A 146 -4.41 -8.33 -4.57
N VAL A 147 -3.13 -8.44 -4.20
CA VAL A 147 -2.04 -7.81 -4.95
C VAL A 147 -1.96 -8.29 -6.40
N ASN A 148 -2.49 -9.49 -6.71
CA ASN A 148 -2.58 -10.06 -8.06
C ASN A 148 -3.73 -9.47 -8.89
N ALA A 149 -4.62 -8.68 -8.29
CA ALA A 149 -5.62 -7.90 -9.01
C ALA A 149 -5.07 -6.58 -9.57
N LEU A 150 -3.96 -6.06 -9.01
CA LEU A 150 -3.33 -4.79 -9.46
C LEU A 150 -2.87 -4.79 -10.93
N PRO A 151 -2.43 -5.91 -11.52
CA PRO A 151 -2.19 -6.00 -12.96
C PRO A 151 -3.43 -5.84 -13.84
N GLN A 152 -4.64 -5.93 -13.28
CA GLN A 152 -5.91 -5.99 -14.01
C GLN A 152 -6.85 -4.83 -13.60
N PRO A 153 -6.52 -3.57 -13.95
CA PRO A 153 -7.34 -2.40 -13.63
C PRO A 153 -8.66 -2.35 -14.41
N ARG A 154 -8.76 -3.14 -15.48
CA ARG A 154 -10.02 -3.39 -16.20
C ARG A 154 -10.41 -4.85 -16.04
N LEU A 155 -11.70 -5.10 -15.82
CA LEU A 155 -12.26 -6.44 -15.67
C LEU A 155 -13.66 -6.45 -16.28
N SER A 156 -13.99 -7.49 -17.05
CA SER A 156 -15.33 -7.70 -17.61
C SER A 156 -15.92 -6.48 -18.33
N GLY A 157 -15.09 -5.75 -19.07
CA GLY A 157 -15.50 -4.55 -19.82
C GLY A 157 -15.59 -3.25 -19.00
N GLY A 158 -15.49 -3.31 -17.67
CA GLY A 158 -15.50 -2.15 -16.78
C GLY A 158 -14.14 -1.84 -16.15
N GLN A 159 -14.14 -0.82 -15.28
CA GLN A 159 -12.97 -0.43 -14.48
C GLN A 159 -13.08 -0.99 -13.07
N ARG A 160 -12.01 -1.63 -12.59
CA ARG A 160 -11.94 -2.11 -11.21
C ARG A 160 -11.94 -0.91 -10.26
N VAL A 161 -12.78 -0.98 -9.23
CA VAL A 161 -12.84 0.03 -8.19
C VAL A 161 -11.59 -0.02 -7.34
N LEU A 162 -11.08 1.16 -6.96
CA LEU A 162 -10.03 1.29 -5.95
C LEU A 162 -10.48 2.31 -4.90
N PHE A 163 -10.73 1.82 -3.69
CA PHE A 163 -11.07 2.65 -2.55
C PHE A 163 -9.87 3.41 -1.98
N TYR A 164 -10.11 4.65 -1.56
CA TYR A 164 -9.15 5.45 -0.82
C TYR A 164 -9.85 6.33 0.22
N SER A 165 -9.13 6.72 1.28
CA SER A 165 -9.63 7.60 2.35
C SER A 165 -8.51 8.44 2.95
N GLY A 166 -8.82 9.64 3.42
CA GLY A 166 -7.84 10.56 3.98
C GLY A 166 -8.47 11.89 4.39
N ASP A 167 -7.78 12.63 5.26
CA ASP A 167 -8.30 13.86 5.86
C ASP A 167 -7.96 15.12 5.05
N ASP A 168 -6.87 15.08 4.27
CA ASP A 168 -6.41 16.18 3.44
C ASP A 168 -7.00 16.11 2.02
N ALA A 169 -7.81 17.11 1.66
CA ALA A 169 -8.52 17.13 0.39
C ALA A 169 -7.58 17.22 -0.84
N ALA A 170 -6.47 17.95 -0.73
CA ALA A 170 -5.51 18.09 -1.83
C ALA A 170 -4.74 16.78 -2.06
N ALA A 171 -4.30 16.11 -1.00
CA ALA A 171 -3.66 14.81 -1.06
C ALA A 171 -4.60 13.76 -1.65
N LYS A 172 -5.87 13.76 -1.24
CA LYS A 172 -6.90 12.91 -1.83
C LYS A 172 -7.09 13.17 -3.33
N ALA A 173 -7.08 14.43 -3.77
CA ALA A 173 -7.18 14.76 -5.19
C ALA A 173 -5.97 14.26 -6.00
N GLU A 174 -4.75 14.39 -5.47
CA GLU A 174 -3.53 13.86 -6.11
C GLU A 174 -3.56 12.32 -6.20
N ILE A 175 -3.96 11.63 -5.13
CA ILE A 175 -4.07 10.16 -5.13
C ILE A 175 -5.20 9.68 -6.04
N ARG A 176 -6.32 10.40 -6.10
CA ARG A 176 -7.40 10.13 -7.07
C ARG A 176 -6.86 10.17 -8.50
N ALA A 177 -6.16 11.23 -8.87
CA ALA A 177 -5.60 11.38 -10.21
C ALA A 177 -4.60 10.25 -10.55
N LEU A 178 -3.81 9.82 -9.57
CA LEU A 178 -2.87 8.70 -9.73
C LEU A 178 -3.62 7.36 -9.95
N ILE A 179 -4.70 7.11 -9.21
CA ILE A 179 -5.55 5.93 -9.37
C ILE A 179 -6.18 5.89 -10.78
N GLU A 180 -6.71 7.03 -11.25
CA GLU A 180 -7.29 7.18 -12.59
C GLU A 180 -6.24 6.99 -13.69
N ALA A 181 -5.03 7.52 -13.50
CA ALA A 181 -3.89 7.34 -14.41
C ALA A 181 -3.48 5.85 -14.52
N MET A 182 -3.60 5.09 -13.43
CA MET A 182 -3.41 3.64 -13.42
C MET A 182 -4.63 2.84 -13.93
N ARG A 183 -5.65 3.53 -14.44
CA ARG A 183 -6.86 2.99 -15.12
C ARG A 183 -7.88 2.33 -14.20
N PHE A 184 -7.75 2.47 -12.88
CA PHE A 184 -8.77 2.08 -11.91
C PHE A 184 -9.88 3.14 -11.82
N PHE A 185 -11.00 2.78 -11.20
CA PHE A 185 -12.08 3.71 -10.84
C PHE A 185 -11.96 4.10 -9.35
N PRO A 186 -11.55 5.33 -9.02
CA PRO A 186 -11.36 5.73 -7.63
C PRO A 186 -12.71 5.92 -6.91
N VAL A 187 -12.82 5.46 -5.67
CA VAL A 187 -13.95 5.75 -4.78
C VAL A 187 -13.43 6.28 -3.45
N ASP A 188 -13.78 7.54 -3.13
CA ASP A 188 -13.42 8.18 -1.86
C ASP A 188 -14.36 7.68 -0.75
N LEU A 189 -13.79 7.12 0.30
CA LEU A 189 -14.52 6.63 1.48
C LEU A 189 -14.56 7.68 2.62
N GLY A 190 -14.07 8.90 2.37
CA GLY A 190 -14.11 10.00 3.32
C GLY A 190 -12.86 10.10 4.18
N ALA A 191 -13.06 10.39 5.47
CA ALA A 191 -11.99 10.60 6.45
C ALA A 191 -11.19 9.33 6.72
N LEU A 192 -9.91 9.47 7.10
CA LEU A 192 -8.99 8.35 7.27
C LEU A 192 -9.51 7.33 8.30
N ASP A 193 -9.96 7.81 9.46
CA ASP A 193 -10.34 6.98 10.59
C ASP A 193 -11.77 6.41 10.47
N THR A 194 -12.53 6.82 9.44
CA THR A 194 -13.87 6.29 9.13
C THR A 194 -13.89 5.42 7.88
N GLY A 195 -13.31 5.92 6.78
CA GLY A 195 -13.24 5.21 5.52
C GLY A 195 -12.17 4.12 5.49
N GLY A 196 -11.06 4.33 6.21
CA GLY A 196 -9.94 3.39 6.24
C GLY A 196 -10.34 2.00 6.74
N PRO A 197 -11.02 1.88 7.91
CA PRO A 197 -11.52 0.61 8.43
C PRO A 197 -12.49 -0.12 7.48
N LEU A 198 -13.22 0.59 6.61
CA LEU A 198 -14.15 -0.06 5.67
C LEU A 198 -13.41 -0.93 4.64
N ALA A 199 -12.21 -0.52 4.24
CA ALA A 199 -11.39 -1.18 3.22
C ALA A 199 -10.21 -1.97 3.82
N GLU A 200 -10.12 -2.08 5.15
CA GLU A 200 -8.99 -2.69 5.86
C GLU A 200 -9.07 -4.22 5.88
N LEU A 201 -8.01 -4.92 5.49
CA LEU A 201 -7.91 -6.36 5.77
C LEU A 201 -7.56 -6.59 7.25
N PRO A 202 -8.10 -7.65 7.87
CA PRO A 202 -8.90 -8.71 7.26
C PRO A 202 -10.42 -8.54 7.41
N PHE A 203 -10.90 -7.52 8.15
CA PHE A 203 -12.29 -7.47 8.61
C PHE A 203 -13.14 -6.34 8.04
N GLY A 204 -12.56 -5.44 7.25
CA GLY A 204 -13.26 -4.35 6.59
C GLY A 204 -14.30 -4.90 5.59
N PRO A 205 -15.54 -4.39 5.58
CA PRO A 205 -16.62 -4.89 4.72
C PRO A 205 -16.37 -4.73 3.21
N LEU A 206 -15.40 -3.90 2.80
CA LEU A 206 -15.00 -3.71 1.39
C LEU A 206 -13.68 -4.42 1.07
N ALA A 207 -13.04 -5.05 2.06
CA ALA A 207 -11.74 -5.67 1.90
C ALA A 207 -11.85 -7.00 1.12
N ALA A 208 -10.90 -7.26 0.23
CA ALA A 208 -10.86 -8.39 -0.70
C ALA A 208 -12.06 -8.51 -1.67
N ILE A 209 -12.95 -7.52 -1.73
CA ILE A 209 -14.09 -7.51 -2.67
C ILE A 209 -13.71 -6.78 -3.96
N ASN A 210 -13.97 -7.44 -5.09
CA ASN A 210 -13.70 -6.89 -6.41
C ASN A 210 -14.96 -6.23 -6.99
N PHE A 211 -15.08 -4.92 -6.86
CA PHE A 211 -16.12 -4.14 -7.54
C PHE A 211 -15.65 -3.68 -8.92
N VAL A 212 -16.59 -3.61 -9.86
CA VAL A 212 -16.35 -3.12 -11.23
C VAL A 212 -17.36 -2.03 -11.55
N LYS A 213 -16.87 -0.85 -11.93
CA LYS A 213 -17.69 0.19 -12.56
C LYS A 213 -17.85 -0.16 -14.04
N VAL A 214 -19.06 -0.54 -14.42
CA VAL A 214 -19.48 -0.70 -15.82
C VAL A 214 -19.94 0.62 -16.42
#